data_AF-A0A818B828-F1
#
_entry.id   AF-A0A818B828-F1
#
_cell.length_a   1.000
_cell.length_b   1.000
_cell.length_c   1.000
_cell.angle_alpha   90.00
_cell.angle_beta   90.00
_cell.angle_gamma   90.00
#
_symmetry.space_group_name_H-M   'P 1'
#
loop_
_entity.id
_entity.type
_entity.pdbx_description
1 polymer ?
#
loop_
_entity_poly.entity_id
_entity_poly.type
_entity_poly.pdbx_seq_one_letter_code
_entity_poly.pdbx_strand_id
1 'polypeptide(L)'
;MKIIACLLLFILLVKYIESINPNRTYVLVSNGRINQNGFYGFDIFDSKEKTSLYRLRVSSSDIDIAILVDYPAKNIMANLEGIWIEWKVNVTFSVYDCKLNKWTDGIITKYTCFLSYYYTVEYNNKQFIAKWKSLSSTVRLYSKNQDELLAEWRPRTLPLLSNRVKYDLKIYSDKLPDAIYFFLLLVMNQRDLGDD
;
A
#
# COMPACT_ATOMS: atom_id res chain seq x y z
N MET A 1 -7.42 -7.78 45.07
CA MET A 1 -8.19 -8.03 43.84
C MET A 1 -8.51 -6.78 43.02
N LYS A 2 -9.05 -5.69 43.59
CA LYS A 2 -9.44 -4.48 42.82
C LYS A 2 -8.28 -3.81 42.05
N ILE A 3 -7.09 -3.72 42.66
CA ILE A 3 -5.90 -3.11 42.02
C ILE A 3 -5.46 -3.89 40.78
N ILE A 4 -5.47 -5.23 40.85
CA ILE A 4 -5.08 -6.10 39.72
C ILE A 4 -6.08 -5.96 38.56
N ALA A 5 -7.39 -5.90 38.87
CA ALA A 5 -8.42 -5.68 37.85
C ALA A 5 -8.29 -4.31 37.16
N CYS A 6 -8.01 -3.24 37.93
CA CYS A 6 -7.76 -1.90 37.36
C CYS A 6 -6.51 -1.87 36.47
N LEU A 7 -5.42 -2.52 36.89
CA LEU A 7 -4.20 -2.65 36.09
C LEU A 7 -4.44 -3.39 34.78
N LEU A 8 -5.19 -4.49 34.82
CA LEU A 8 -5.51 -5.29 33.64
C LEU A 8 -6.40 -4.50 32.67
N LEU A 9 -7.37 -3.74 33.18
CA LEU A 9 -8.25 -2.88 32.39
C LEU A 9 -7.49 -1.70 31.77
N PHE A 10 -6.53 -1.12 32.49
CA PHE A 10 -5.64 -0.09 31.97
C PHE A 10 -4.72 -0.62 30.86
N ILE A 11 -4.13 -1.81 31.01
CA ILE A 11 -3.32 -2.46 29.97
C ILE A 11 -4.16 -2.73 28.71
N LEU A 12 -5.41 -3.20 28.88
CA LEU A 12 -6.33 -3.42 27.77
C LEU A 12 -6.69 -2.10 27.07
N LEU A 13 -6.92 -1.02 27.83
CA LEU A 13 -7.20 0.30 27.27
C LEU A 13 -6.01 0.87 26.50
N VAL A 14 -4.80 0.77 27.04
CA VAL A 14 -3.56 1.21 26.36
C VAL A 14 -3.37 0.44 25.07
N LYS A 15 -3.49 -0.89 25.10
CA LYS A 15 -3.41 -1.73 23.89
C LYS A 15 -4.48 -1.39 22.87
N TYR A 16 -5.70 -1.08 23.32
CA TYR A 16 -6.78 -0.65 22.43
C TYR A 16 -6.48 0.71 21.78
N ILE A 17 -5.98 1.69 22.54
CA ILE A 17 -5.59 2.99 22.00
C ILE A 17 -4.42 2.86 21.02
N GLU A 18 -3.40 2.07 21.34
CA GLU A 18 -2.30 1.75 20.43
C GLU A 18 -2.80 1.12 19.13
N SER A 19 -3.81 0.25 19.19
CA SER A 19 -4.39 -0.38 17.99
C SER A 19 -5.13 0.61 17.07
N ILE A 20 -5.48 1.81 17.55
CA ILE A 20 -6.21 2.84 16.79
C ILE A 20 -5.25 3.89 16.23
N ASN A 21 -4.07 4.06 16.81
CA ASN A 21 -3.11 5.07 16.38
C ASN A 21 -2.14 4.48 15.35
N PRO A 22 -2.01 5.10 14.17
CA PRO A 22 -1.03 4.64 13.19
C PRO A 22 0.40 4.91 13.66
N ASN A 23 1.28 3.91 13.53
CA ASN A 23 2.72 4.03 13.76
C ASN A 23 3.35 5.06 12.80
N ARG A 24 2.90 5.04 11.55
CA ARG A 24 3.42 5.91 10.47
C ARG A 24 2.26 6.42 9.63
N THR A 25 2.37 7.66 9.14
CA THR A 25 1.39 8.25 8.23
C THR A 25 2.09 8.97 7.09
N TYR A 26 1.63 8.71 5.88
CA TYR A 26 2.14 9.27 4.63
C TYR A 26 1.03 9.90 3.80
N VAL A 27 1.42 10.85 2.95
CA VAL A 27 0.53 11.41 1.92
C VAL A 27 1.06 11.00 0.56
N LEU A 28 0.24 10.29 -0.21
CA LEU A 28 0.57 9.88 -1.57
C LEU A 28 -0.19 10.77 -2.55
N VAL A 29 0.54 11.46 -3.41
CA VAL A 29 0.00 12.38 -4.42
C VAL A 29 0.28 11.82 -5.79
N SER A 30 -0.76 11.54 -6.56
CA SER A 30 -0.58 11.06 -7.93
C SER A 30 0.06 12.16 -8.80
N ASN A 31 1.11 11.83 -9.53
CA ASN A 31 1.80 12.78 -10.43
C ASN A 31 1.26 12.76 -11.87
N GLY A 32 0.13 12.09 -12.11
CA GLY A 32 -0.54 11.97 -13.40
C GLY A 32 -0.58 10.52 -13.89
N ARG A 33 -1.35 10.25 -14.95
CA ARG A 33 -1.35 8.94 -15.61
C ARG A 33 -0.12 8.82 -16.51
N ILE A 34 0.53 7.66 -16.50
CA ILE A 34 1.82 7.45 -17.15
C ILE A 34 1.70 6.63 -18.46
N ASN A 35 0.58 5.93 -18.76
CA ASN A 35 0.50 5.03 -19.92
C ASN A 35 -0.91 4.60 -20.38
N GLN A 36 -0.95 3.69 -21.37
CA GLN A 36 -2.12 2.98 -21.91
C GLN A 36 -2.84 2.08 -20.88
N ASN A 37 -2.26 1.75 -19.72
CA ASN A 37 -2.94 1.02 -18.65
C ASN A 37 -3.41 1.94 -17.50
N GLY A 38 -3.32 3.26 -17.70
CA GLY A 38 -3.80 4.27 -16.76
C GLY A 38 -3.07 4.33 -15.42
N PHE A 39 -1.83 3.83 -15.32
CA PHE A 39 -1.06 3.82 -14.07
C PHE A 39 -0.73 5.22 -13.58
N TYR A 40 -0.72 5.38 -12.26
CA TYR A 40 -0.29 6.62 -11.60
C TYR A 40 1.09 6.44 -10.98
N GLY A 41 2.02 7.35 -11.28
CA GLY A 41 3.16 7.54 -10.40
C GLY A 41 2.74 8.28 -9.14
N PHE A 42 3.51 8.12 -8.06
CA PHE A 42 3.21 8.78 -6.79
C PHE A 42 4.43 9.51 -6.24
N ASP A 43 4.23 10.76 -5.85
CA ASP A 43 5.11 11.43 -4.89
C ASP A 43 4.59 11.13 -3.48
N ILE A 44 5.49 10.69 -2.60
CA ILE A 44 5.16 10.25 -1.24
C ILE A 44 5.80 11.23 -0.27
N PHE A 45 4.97 11.83 0.57
CA PHE A 45 5.36 12.85 1.52
C PHE A 45 5.15 12.39 2.97
N ASP A 46 5.76 13.13 3.89
CA ASP A 46 5.37 13.08 5.31
C ASP A 46 3.87 13.39 5.50
N SER A 47 3.35 13.08 6.69
CA SER A 47 1.93 13.28 7.04
C SER A 47 1.42 14.72 6.88
N LYS A 48 2.32 15.71 6.90
CA LYS A 48 2.01 17.13 6.77
C LYS A 48 2.22 17.66 5.34
N GLU A 49 2.59 16.79 4.41
CA GLU A 49 2.90 17.13 3.02
C GLU A 49 4.03 18.17 2.88
N LYS A 50 4.98 18.20 3.83
CA LYS A 50 6.09 19.18 3.84
C LYS A 50 7.36 18.63 3.19
N THR A 51 7.68 17.37 3.45
CA THR A 51 8.92 16.74 2.99
C THR A 51 8.58 15.61 2.03
N SER A 52 9.19 15.62 0.84
CA SER A 52 9.14 14.47 -0.09
C SER A 52 10.11 13.41 0.40
N LEU A 53 9.58 12.22 0.71
CA LEU A 53 10.33 11.10 1.28
C LEU A 53 10.67 10.06 0.22
N TYR A 54 9.72 9.80 -0.68
CA TYR A 54 9.89 8.82 -1.75
C TYR A 54 9.21 9.26 -3.04
N ARG A 55 9.64 8.67 -4.15
CA ARG A 55 8.96 8.74 -5.44
C ARG A 55 8.80 7.35 -6.02
N LEU A 56 7.56 7.02 -6.37
CA LEU A 56 7.22 5.84 -7.13
C LEU A 56 7.17 6.20 -8.61
N ARG A 57 8.06 5.61 -9.41
CA ARG A 57 8.14 5.82 -10.86
C ARG A 57 7.68 4.55 -11.56
N VAL A 58 6.91 4.71 -12.63
CA VAL A 58 6.38 3.61 -13.42
C VAL A 58 6.88 3.75 -14.85
N SER A 59 7.24 2.64 -15.46
CA SER A 59 7.52 2.50 -16.88
C SER A 59 6.69 1.33 -17.41
N SER A 60 6.22 1.46 -18.65
CA SER A 60 5.33 0.49 -19.27
C SER A 60 5.88 0.09 -20.62
N SER A 61 6.02 -1.21 -20.81
CA SER A 61 6.41 -1.88 -22.06
C SER A 61 5.66 -3.23 -22.09
N ASP A 62 6.27 -4.29 -22.62
CA ASP A 62 5.70 -5.66 -22.57
C ASP A 62 5.55 -6.17 -21.12
N ILE A 63 6.36 -5.64 -20.21
CA ILE A 63 6.30 -5.89 -18.76
C ILE A 63 6.29 -4.52 -18.06
N ASP A 64 5.29 -4.25 -17.22
CA ASP A 64 5.28 -2.99 -16.48
C ASP A 64 6.21 -3.06 -15.28
N ILE A 65 7.04 -2.03 -15.13
CA ILE A 65 8.03 -1.91 -14.06
C ILE A 65 7.72 -0.67 -13.23
N ALA A 66 7.71 -0.84 -11.90
CA ALA A 66 7.67 0.26 -10.95
C ALA A 66 8.88 0.22 -10.01
N ILE A 67 9.49 1.38 -9.81
CA ILE A 67 10.63 1.55 -8.89
C ILE A 67 10.28 2.56 -7.81
N LEU A 68 10.62 2.21 -6.57
CA LEU A 68 10.55 3.11 -5.42
C LEU A 68 11.93 3.71 -5.18
N VAL A 69 11.98 5.04 -5.16
CA VAL A 69 13.22 5.81 -4.99
C VAL A 69 13.12 6.65 -3.71
N ASP A 70 14.13 6.59 -2.85
CA ASP A 70 14.22 7.48 -1.68
C ASP A 70 14.58 8.91 -2.09
N TYR A 71 14.12 9.89 -1.32
CA TYR A 71 14.47 11.29 -1.52
C TYR A 71 15.04 11.89 -0.23
N PRO A 72 16.06 12.76 -0.34
CA PRO A 72 16.66 13.28 -1.58
C PRO A 72 17.77 12.40 -2.17
N ALA A 73 18.15 11.28 -1.53
CA ALA A 73 19.34 10.51 -1.90
C ALA A 73 19.24 9.79 -3.25
N LYS A 74 18.02 9.49 -3.73
CA LYS A 74 17.73 8.86 -5.02
C LYS A 74 18.23 7.42 -5.16
N ASN A 75 18.37 6.71 -4.05
CA ASN A 75 18.62 5.28 -4.02
C ASN A 75 17.35 4.51 -4.40
N ILE A 76 17.53 3.40 -5.11
CA ILE A 76 16.44 2.46 -5.41
C ILE A 76 16.21 1.60 -4.16
N MET A 77 15.00 1.64 -3.63
CA MET A 77 14.62 0.96 -2.39
C MET A 77 13.80 -0.31 -2.66
N ALA A 78 13.06 -0.34 -3.77
CA ALA A 78 12.23 -1.47 -4.14
C ALA A 78 11.92 -1.45 -5.64
N ASN A 79 11.69 -2.63 -6.20
CA ASN A 79 11.25 -2.85 -7.57
C ASN A 79 9.96 -3.69 -7.57
N LEU A 80 9.14 -3.49 -8.59
CA LEU A 80 7.92 -4.24 -8.84
C LEU A 80 7.82 -4.45 -10.35
N GLU A 81 7.56 -5.69 -10.74
CA GLU A 81 7.55 -6.13 -12.13
C GLU A 81 6.39 -7.11 -12.35
N GLY A 82 5.72 -7.02 -13.50
CA GLY A 82 4.76 -8.04 -13.90
C GLY A 82 3.95 -7.65 -15.13
N ILE A 83 2.99 -8.52 -15.46
CA ILE A 83 1.99 -8.28 -16.50
C ILE A 83 0.66 -8.02 -15.78
N TRP A 84 0.05 -6.89 -16.08
CA TRP A 84 -1.00 -6.33 -15.24
C TRP A 84 -2.38 -6.34 -15.92
N ILE A 85 -2.47 -6.87 -17.14
CA ILE A 85 -3.61 -6.70 -18.05
C ILE A 85 -4.59 -7.91 -18.00
N GLU A 86 -4.39 -8.89 -17.13
CA GLU A 86 -5.25 -10.09 -17.10
C GLU A 86 -6.23 -10.13 -15.92
N TRP A 87 -7.32 -10.90 -16.10
CA TRP A 87 -8.35 -11.19 -15.08
C TRP A 87 -7.77 -11.77 -13.78
N LYS A 88 -6.52 -12.23 -13.82
CA LYS A 88 -5.67 -12.55 -12.68
C LYS A 88 -4.35 -11.78 -12.81
N VAL A 89 -4.18 -10.76 -11.99
CA VAL A 89 -2.90 -10.05 -11.90
C VAL A 89 -2.04 -10.75 -10.87
N ASN A 90 -0.89 -11.27 -11.31
CA ASN A 90 0.21 -11.71 -10.46
C ASN A 90 1.40 -10.83 -10.76
N VAL A 91 1.78 -9.98 -9.82
CA VAL A 91 2.96 -9.12 -9.93
C VAL A 91 3.96 -9.53 -8.88
N THR A 92 5.21 -9.63 -9.29
CA THR A 92 6.34 -9.94 -8.43
C THR A 92 7.00 -8.64 -8.00
N PHE A 93 7.36 -8.52 -6.74
CA PHE A 93 8.10 -7.38 -6.25
C PHE A 93 9.31 -7.81 -5.45
N SER A 94 10.29 -6.93 -5.38
CA SER A 94 11.51 -7.12 -4.60
C SER A 94 11.73 -5.86 -3.77
N VAL A 95 12.00 -6.02 -2.48
CA VAL A 95 12.35 -4.92 -1.57
C VAL A 95 13.80 -5.07 -1.12
N TYR A 96 14.57 -3.99 -1.22
CA TYR A 96 15.95 -3.97 -0.77
C TYR A 96 16.03 -3.66 0.73
N ASP A 97 16.64 -4.56 1.48
CA ASP A 97 17.01 -4.35 2.88
C ASP A 97 18.43 -3.77 2.94
N CYS A 98 18.53 -2.48 3.26
CA CYS A 98 19.82 -1.79 3.35
C CYS A 98 20.68 -2.27 4.52
N LYS A 99 20.10 -2.82 5.58
CA LYS A 99 20.84 -3.35 6.74
C LYS A 99 21.47 -4.69 6.42
N LEU A 100 20.74 -5.53 5.69
CA LEU A 100 21.15 -6.87 5.32
C LEU A 100 21.81 -6.92 3.93
N ASN A 101 21.84 -5.80 3.20
CA ASN A 101 22.32 -5.69 1.82
C ASN A 101 21.76 -6.80 0.92
N LYS A 102 20.44 -7.04 1.01
CA LYS A 102 19.78 -8.13 0.28
C LYS A 102 18.43 -7.73 -0.26
N TRP A 103 18.05 -8.32 -1.39
CA TRP A 103 16.71 -8.23 -1.94
C TRP A 103 15.84 -9.35 -1.37
N THR A 104 14.59 -9.02 -1.05
CA THR A 104 13.58 -10.00 -0.62
C THR A 104 12.39 -9.89 -1.54
N ASP A 105 12.01 -11.03 -2.13
CA ASP A 105 10.94 -11.10 -3.12
C ASP A 105 9.58 -11.36 -2.47
N GLY A 106 8.54 -11.02 -3.21
CA GLY A 106 7.16 -11.25 -2.86
C GLY A 106 6.25 -11.18 -4.08
N ILE A 107 4.98 -11.50 -3.86
CA ILE A 107 3.96 -11.58 -4.92
C ILE A 107 2.71 -10.86 -4.44
N ILE A 108 2.09 -10.06 -5.32
CA ILE A 108 0.75 -9.50 -5.14
C ILE A 108 -0.18 -10.17 -6.15
N THR A 109 -1.25 -10.79 -5.67
CA THR A 109 -2.26 -11.46 -6.50
C THR A 109 -3.62 -10.77 -6.37
N LYS A 110 -4.22 -10.37 -7.49
CA LYS A 110 -5.60 -9.81 -7.55
C LYS A 110 -6.63 -10.95 -7.63
N TYR A 111 -7.68 -10.83 -6.82
CA TYR A 111 -8.87 -11.67 -6.91
C TYR A 111 -10.12 -10.80 -7.10
N THR A 112 -10.93 -11.18 -8.09
CA THR A 112 -12.19 -10.52 -8.41
C THR A 112 -13.35 -11.41 -7.97
N CYS A 113 -14.26 -10.88 -7.15
CA CYS A 113 -15.50 -11.55 -6.78
C CYS A 113 -16.67 -10.56 -6.94
N PHE A 114 -17.41 -10.68 -8.05
CA PHE A 114 -18.50 -9.79 -8.46
C PHE A 114 -18.14 -8.30 -8.35
N LEU A 115 -18.58 -7.63 -7.27
CA LEU A 115 -18.41 -6.19 -6.99
C LEU A 115 -17.30 -5.88 -5.97
N SER A 116 -16.52 -6.90 -5.58
CA SER A 116 -15.46 -6.79 -4.59
C SER A 116 -14.13 -7.26 -5.16
N TYR A 117 -13.10 -6.46 -4.91
CA TYR A 117 -11.72 -6.79 -5.22
C TYR A 117 -10.97 -6.97 -3.91
N TYR A 118 -10.22 -8.06 -3.83
CA TYR A 118 -9.23 -8.24 -2.78
C TYR A 118 -7.91 -8.70 -3.39
N TYR A 119 -6.82 -8.36 -2.71
CA TYR A 119 -5.49 -8.74 -3.11
C TYR A 119 -4.87 -9.59 -2.01
N THR A 120 -4.19 -10.67 -2.37
CA THR A 120 -3.27 -11.31 -1.45
C THR A 120 -1.87 -10.79 -1.69
N VAL A 121 -1.11 -10.67 -0.61
CA VAL A 121 0.30 -10.28 -0.66
C VAL A 121 1.08 -11.35 0.04
N GLU A 122 2.01 -11.97 -0.66
CA GLU A 122 2.97 -12.90 -0.10
C GLU A 122 4.32 -12.21 -0.01
N TYR A 123 4.90 -12.14 1.18
CA TYR A 123 6.20 -11.54 1.42
C TYR A 123 6.91 -12.24 2.57
N ASN A 124 8.14 -12.70 2.34
CA ASN A 124 8.94 -13.37 3.37
C ASN A 124 8.16 -14.50 4.08
N ASN A 125 7.52 -15.37 3.28
CA ASN A 125 6.68 -16.50 3.72
C ASN A 125 5.46 -16.11 4.59
N LYS A 126 5.07 -14.82 4.58
CA LYS A 126 3.86 -14.34 5.26
C LYS A 126 2.85 -13.87 4.23
N GLN A 127 1.57 -14.08 4.54
CA GLN A 127 0.46 -13.71 3.68
C GLN A 127 -0.39 -12.61 4.32
N PHE A 128 -0.86 -11.69 3.50
CA PHE A 128 -1.69 -10.55 3.88
C PHE A 128 -2.84 -10.38 2.90
N ILE A 129 -3.90 -9.71 3.33
CA ILE A 129 -5.11 -9.52 2.52
C ILE A 129 -5.46 -8.04 2.48
N ALA A 130 -5.41 -7.43 1.29
CA ALA A 130 -5.91 -6.08 1.06
C ALA A 130 -7.35 -6.16 0.56
N LYS A 131 -8.26 -5.42 1.20
CA LYS A 131 -9.68 -5.36 0.84
C LYS A 131 -10.08 -3.95 0.45
N TRP A 132 -10.78 -3.81 -0.65
CA TRP A 132 -11.36 -2.54 -1.09
C TRP A 132 -12.83 -2.44 -0.68
N LYS A 133 -13.19 -1.36 0.02
CA LYS A 133 -14.58 -1.03 0.34
C LYS A 133 -15.13 -0.02 -0.67
N SER A 134 -15.88 -0.52 -1.65
CA SER A 134 -16.43 0.23 -2.81
C SER A 134 -17.03 1.59 -2.46
N LEU A 135 -17.94 1.66 -1.48
CA LEU A 135 -18.66 2.90 -1.11
C LEU A 135 -17.77 4.02 -0.55
N SER A 136 -16.66 3.68 0.09
CA SER A 136 -15.78 4.65 0.75
C SER A 136 -14.48 4.92 -0.02
N SER A 137 -14.27 4.15 -1.10
CA SER A 137 -12.99 4.04 -1.81
C SER A 137 -11.78 3.80 -0.89
N THR A 138 -12.02 3.34 0.34
CA THR A 138 -10.99 3.08 1.34
C THR A 138 -10.51 1.65 1.17
N VAL A 139 -9.20 1.46 1.23
CA VAL A 139 -8.57 0.14 1.22
C VAL A 139 -8.00 -0.13 2.60
N ARG A 140 -8.15 -1.36 3.08
CA ARG A 140 -7.51 -1.84 4.30
C ARG A 140 -6.70 -3.09 4.04
N LEU A 141 -5.48 -3.12 4.58
CA LEU A 141 -4.61 -4.30 4.58
C LEU A 141 -4.69 -4.98 5.92
N TYR A 142 -4.86 -6.30 5.91
CA TYR A 142 -4.93 -7.13 7.10
C TYR A 142 -3.91 -8.26 7.06
N SER A 143 -3.61 -8.82 8.23
CA SER A 143 -3.03 -10.16 8.36
C SER A 143 -3.88 -11.22 7.63
N LYS A 144 -3.30 -12.39 7.31
CA LYS A 144 -4.01 -13.52 6.68
C LYS A 144 -5.33 -13.87 7.36
N ASN A 145 -5.34 -13.90 8.70
CA ASN A 145 -6.51 -14.27 9.50
C ASN A 145 -7.48 -13.09 9.74
N GLN A 146 -7.17 -11.90 9.22
CA GLN A 146 -7.95 -10.67 9.36
C GLN A 146 -8.18 -10.19 10.79
N ASP A 147 -7.35 -10.65 11.71
CA ASP A 147 -7.36 -10.29 13.13
C ASP A 147 -6.64 -8.95 13.41
N GLU A 148 -5.77 -8.52 12.50
CA GLU A 148 -4.97 -7.29 12.67
C GLU A 148 -5.05 -6.40 11.42
N LEU A 149 -5.38 -5.13 11.63
CA LEU A 149 -5.27 -4.09 10.61
C LEU A 149 -3.82 -3.62 10.52
N LEU A 150 -3.23 -3.72 9.34
CA LEU A 150 -1.83 -3.36 9.09
C LEU A 150 -1.69 -1.98 8.47
N ALA A 151 -2.60 -1.62 7.56
CA ALA A 151 -2.65 -0.30 6.95
C ALA A 151 -4.04 0.05 6.42
N GLU A 152 -4.27 1.35 6.27
CA GLU A 152 -5.46 1.92 5.63
C GLU A 152 -5.04 3.00 4.63
N TRP A 153 -5.55 2.92 3.40
CA TRP A 153 -5.47 3.98 2.40
C TRP A 153 -6.84 4.63 2.27
N ARG A 154 -6.88 5.93 2.49
CA ARG A 154 -8.11 6.73 2.39
C ARG A 154 -7.92 7.85 1.38
N PRO A 155 -8.74 7.93 0.32
CA PRO A 155 -8.70 9.07 -0.59
C PRO A 155 -9.13 10.35 0.14
N ARG A 156 -8.40 11.45 -0.04
CA ARG A 156 -8.74 12.77 0.53
C ARG A 156 -9.90 13.45 -0.19
N THR A 157 -10.02 13.17 -1.48
CA THR A 157 -11.06 13.70 -2.37
C THR A 157 -11.58 12.58 -3.24
N LEU A 158 -12.87 12.64 -3.58
CA LEU A 158 -13.44 11.69 -4.54
C LEU A 158 -12.68 11.81 -5.86
N PRO A 159 -12.18 10.69 -6.44
CA PRO A 159 -11.35 10.71 -7.65
C PRO A 159 -11.97 11.40 -8.86
N LEU A 160 -13.29 11.60 -8.87
CA LEU A 160 -14.05 12.25 -9.94
C LEU A 160 -13.87 13.79 -9.99
N LEU A 161 -13.37 14.43 -8.93
CA LEU A 161 -13.36 15.90 -8.79
C LEU A 161 -11.96 16.54 -8.95
N SER A 162 -10.90 15.75 -9.19
CA SER A 162 -9.53 16.27 -9.31
C SER A 162 -8.69 15.41 -10.26
N ASN A 163 -7.91 16.08 -11.12
CA ASN A 163 -6.90 15.43 -11.97
C ASN A 163 -5.72 14.84 -11.16
N ARG A 164 -5.56 15.26 -9.90
CA ARG A 164 -4.59 14.69 -8.95
C ARG A 164 -5.31 14.02 -7.81
N VAL A 165 -5.20 12.69 -7.74
CA VAL A 165 -5.73 11.89 -6.66
C VAL A 165 -4.74 11.92 -5.50
N LYS A 166 -5.25 12.14 -4.28
CA LYS A 166 -4.46 12.12 -3.05
C LYS A 166 -4.98 11.06 -2.10
N TYR A 167 -4.08 10.34 -1.47
CA TYR A 167 -4.37 9.33 -0.45
C TYR A 167 -3.64 9.62 0.85
N ASP A 168 -4.35 9.51 1.96
CA ASP A 168 -3.73 9.31 3.26
C ASP A 168 -3.45 7.82 3.45
N LEU A 169 -2.20 7.47 3.70
CA LEU A 169 -1.79 6.13 4.10
C LEU A 169 -1.45 6.14 5.59
N LYS A 170 -2.21 5.36 6.35
CA LYS A 170 -1.97 5.09 7.78
C LYS A 170 -1.45 3.67 7.92
N ILE A 171 -0.28 3.50 8.53
CA ILE A 171 0.33 2.18 8.79
C ILE A 171 0.30 1.93 10.29
N TYR A 172 -0.31 0.82 10.70
CA TYR A 172 -0.52 0.44 12.10
C TYR A 172 0.44 -0.66 12.57
N SER A 173 1.26 -1.22 11.67
CA SER A 173 2.11 -2.37 11.95
C SER A 173 3.46 -2.27 11.25
N ASP A 174 4.51 -2.79 11.88
CA ASP A 174 5.89 -2.81 11.35
C ASP A 174 6.25 -4.15 10.70
N LYS A 175 5.24 -4.99 10.44
CA LYS A 175 5.42 -6.34 9.89
C LYS A 175 5.84 -6.37 8.43
N LEU A 176 5.61 -5.28 7.69
CA LEU A 176 5.99 -5.11 6.30
C LEU A 176 6.83 -3.84 6.14
N PRO A 177 7.80 -3.82 5.22
CA PRO A 177 8.45 -2.58 4.81
C PRO A 177 7.48 -1.64 4.10
N ASP A 178 7.70 -0.33 4.27
CA ASP A 178 6.87 0.73 3.71
C ASP A 178 6.64 0.59 2.18
N ALA A 179 7.65 0.08 1.46
CA ALA A 179 7.59 -0.16 0.02
C ALA A 179 6.39 -1.03 -0.43
N ILE A 180 6.05 -2.06 0.35
CA ILE A 180 4.93 -2.95 0.02
C ILE A 180 3.62 -2.19 0.05
N TYR A 181 3.45 -1.28 1.01
CA TYR A 181 2.25 -0.48 1.12
C TYR A 181 2.11 0.51 -0.06
N PHE A 182 3.22 1.03 -0.56
CA PHE A 182 3.22 1.93 -1.72
C PHE A 182 2.89 1.17 -3.02
N PHE A 183 3.50 0.00 -3.22
CA PHE A 183 3.21 -0.87 -4.37
C PHE A 183 1.77 -1.37 -4.41
N LEU A 184 1.21 -1.74 -3.25
CA LEU A 184 -0.21 -2.10 -3.19
C LEU A 184 -1.10 -0.97 -3.71
N LEU A 185 -0.87 0.27 -3.27
CA LEU A 185 -1.68 1.39 -3.74
C LEU A 185 -1.59 1.58 -5.25
N LEU A 186 -0.40 1.40 -5.82
CA LEU A 186 -0.18 1.46 -7.26
C LEU A 186 -1.01 0.41 -8.00
N VAL A 187 -0.90 -0.86 -7.62
CA VAL A 187 -1.65 -1.98 -8.21
C VAL A 187 -3.16 -1.73 -8.12
N MET A 188 -3.63 -1.24 -6.96
CA MET A 188 -5.06 -0.98 -6.76
C MET A 188 -5.59 0.24 -7.52
N ASN A 189 -4.72 1.18 -7.90
CA ASN A 189 -5.10 2.36 -8.69
C ASN A 189 -4.95 2.16 -10.19
N GLN A 190 -4.51 0.97 -10.62
CA GLN A 190 -4.56 0.60 -12.02
C GLN A 190 -6.01 0.60 -12.50
N ARG A 191 -6.24 1.16 -13.69
CA ARG A 191 -7.54 1.05 -14.37
C ARG A 191 -7.39 0.00 -15.46
N ASP A 192 -8.26 -1.01 -15.45
CA ASP A 192 -8.44 -1.87 -16.62
C ASP A 192 -9.01 -0.97 -17.73
N LEU A 193 -8.23 -0.69 -18.78
CA LEU A 193 -8.79 -0.16 -20.03
C LEU A 193 -9.44 -1.33 -20.77
N GLY A 194 -10.61 -1.75 -20.28
CA GLY A 194 -11.53 -2.59 -21.03
C GLY A 194 -12.66 -1.71 -21.57
N ASP A 195 -12.82 -1.74 -22.89
CA ASP A 195 -13.91 -1.17 -23.69
C ASP A 195 -13.95 0.36 -23.88
N ASP A 196 -13.27 0.83 -24.93
CA ASP A 196 -13.83 1.79 -25.91
C ASP A 196 -13.67 1.18 -27.32
#